data_AF-A0A6I3MNN7-F1
#
_entry.id   AF-A0A6I3MNN7-F1
#
_cell.length_a   1.000
_cell.length_b   1.000
_cell.length_c   1.000
_cell.angle_alpha   90.00
_cell.angle_beta   90.00
_cell.angle_gamma   90.00
#
_symmetry.space_group_name_H-M   'P 1'
#
loop_
_entity.id
_entity.type
_entity.pdbx_description
1 polymer ?
#
loop_
_entity_poly.entity_id
_entity_poly.type
_entity_poly.pdbx_seq_one_letter_code
_entity_poly.pdbx_strand_id
1 'polypeptide(L)'
;MKKLILFIFLCSFQVYGQNIDLEKTINLIITEIIPSNFKYINLAEKNLIEKEFDYSIQNYQKREIFIKDSLFPIELITISKEEKRRINWKTFKLNNCKIYSENDCISIVRNSRYLIKVKNKTEYDSIINLNIPNAIVVIINPKWGKHKKILEIRKATEKIENVEKNIEDQFYFSFSIPVFSENKKYFRIAIYKGKQNKGEGSSKIFKIENETLTEVFEYNRWKTEVYTVN
;
A
#
# COMPACT_ATOMS: atom_id res chain seq x y z
N MET A 1 -45.86 13.21 10.07
CA MET A 1 -44.41 13.08 10.40
C MET A 1 -43.91 11.64 10.59
N LYS A 2 -44.76 10.59 10.71
CA LYS A 2 -44.30 9.19 10.83
C LYS A 2 -43.73 8.57 9.54
N LYS A 3 -44.10 9.09 8.35
CA LYS A 3 -43.60 8.58 7.05
C LYS A 3 -42.19 9.07 6.68
N LEU A 4 -41.71 10.16 7.26
CA LEU A 4 -40.39 10.73 6.94
C LEU A 4 -39.23 9.98 7.62
N ILE A 5 -39.48 9.41 8.81
CA ILE A 5 -38.47 8.69 9.62
C ILE A 5 -38.08 7.36 8.96
N LEU A 6 -39.02 6.69 8.29
CA LEU A 6 -38.76 5.42 7.59
C LEU A 6 -37.80 5.58 6.40
N PHE A 7 -37.83 6.75 5.73
CA PHE A 7 -36.97 7.03 4.58
C PHE A 7 -35.51 7.30 5.01
N ILE A 8 -35.31 7.97 6.15
CA ILE A 8 -33.97 8.22 6.71
C ILE A 8 -33.31 6.91 7.15
N PHE A 9 -34.08 5.96 7.69
CA PHE A 9 -33.56 4.68 8.14
C PHE A 9 -33.13 3.76 6.98
N LEU A 10 -33.83 3.80 5.84
CA LEU A 10 -33.48 3.04 4.64
C LEU A 10 -32.22 3.57 3.95
N CYS A 11 -31.97 4.88 3.98
CA CYS A 11 -30.75 5.48 3.41
C CYS A 11 -29.48 5.10 4.20
N SER A 12 -29.57 4.93 5.53
CA SER A 12 -28.41 4.50 6.32
C SER A 12 -27.95 3.07 5.96
N PHE A 13 -28.86 2.15 5.63
CA PHE A 13 -28.50 0.78 5.27
C PHE A 13 -27.67 0.69 3.98
N GLN A 14 -27.88 1.60 3.03
CA GLN A 14 -27.14 1.59 1.76
C GLN A 14 -25.66 1.92 1.94
N VAL A 15 -25.32 2.82 2.87
CA VAL A 15 -23.92 3.18 3.16
C VAL A 15 -23.18 2.04 3.86
N TYR A 16 -23.85 1.33 4.78
CA TYR A 16 -23.27 0.15 5.44
C TYR A 16 -23.08 -1.03 4.47
N GLY A 17 -24.04 -1.28 3.57
CA GLY A 17 -23.93 -2.34 2.57
C GLY A 17 -22.77 -2.15 1.59
N GLN A 18 -22.55 -0.91 1.12
CA GLN A 18 -21.43 -0.58 0.23
C GLN A 18 -20.06 -0.83 0.88
N ASN A 19 -19.93 -0.57 2.19
CA ASN A 19 -18.69 -0.82 2.91
C ASN A 19 -18.41 -2.33 3.06
N ILE A 20 -19.44 -3.15 3.22
CA ILE A 20 -19.30 -4.62 3.32
C ILE A 20 -18.88 -5.22 1.98
N ASP A 21 -19.52 -4.81 0.88
CA ASP A 21 -19.16 -5.27 -0.48
C ASP A 21 -17.70 -4.92 -0.78
N LEU A 22 -17.30 -3.67 -0.47
CA LEU A 22 -15.94 -3.22 -0.67
C LEU A 22 -14.92 -3.98 0.21
N GLU A 23 -15.23 -4.20 1.49
CA GLU A 23 -14.39 -4.99 2.40
C GLU A 23 -14.13 -6.40 1.84
N LYS A 24 -15.20 -7.08 1.39
CA LYS A 24 -15.10 -8.41 0.79
C LYS A 24 -14.24 -8.39 -0.47
N THR A 25 -14.46 -7.43 -1.37
CA THR A 25 -13.67 -7.30 -2.60
C THR A 25 -12.18 -7.08 -2.29
N ILE A 26 -11.84 -6.18 -1.37
CA ILE A 26 -10.44 -5.94 -1.00
C ILE A 26 -9.81 -7.19 -0.38
N ASN A 27 -10.55 -7.92 0.48
CA ASN A 27 -10.06 -9.19 1.03
C ASN A 27 -9.78 -10.25 -0.06
N LEU A 28 -10.63 -10.35 -1.09
CA LEU A 28 -10.36 -11.24 -2.23
C LEU A 28 -9.10 -10.82 -3.00
N ILE A 29 -8.94 -9.52 -3.24
CA ILE A 29 -7.75 -8.98 -3.92
C ILE A 29 -6.49 -9.29 -3.11
N ILE A 30 -6.52 -9.05 -1.81
CA ILE A 30 -5.43 -9.39 -0.88
C ILE A 30 -5.05 -10.86 -1.03
N THR A 31 -6.01 -11.78 -1.02
CA THR A 31 -5.73 -13.21 -1.20
C THR A 31 -5.08 -13.52 -2.56
N GLU A 32 -5.52 -12.88 -3.63
CA GLU A 32 -5.02 -13.12 -4.99
C GLU A 32 -3.61 -12.58 -5.23
N ILE A 33 -3.31 -11.36 -4.75
CA ILE A 33 -2.04 -10.69 -5.06
C ILE A 33 -0.92 -11.01 -4.08
N ILE A 34 -1.25 -11.57 -2.92
CA ILE A 34 -0.26 -11.87 -1.89
C ILE A 34 0.53 -13.12 -2.30
N PRO A 35 1.87 -13.03 -2.30
CA PRO A 35 2.71 -14.23 -2.48
C PRO A 35 2.38 -15.28 -1.42
N SER A 36 2.28 -16.54 -1.83
CA SER A 36 1.87 -17.66 -0.94
C SER A 36 2.75 -17.85 0.31
N ASN A 37 3.96 -17.30 0.30
CA ASN A 37 4.90 -17.34 1.42
C ASN A 37 4.76 -16.16 2.42
N PHE A 38 3.81 -15.25 2.21
CA PHE A 38 3.57 -14.10 3.09
C PHE A 38 2.45 -14.44 4.09
N LYS A 39 2.69 -14.13 5.37
CA LYS A 39 1.67 -14.20 6.42
C LYS A 39 0.76 -12.98 6.41
N TYR A 40 1.28 -11.83 5.99
CA TYR A 40 0.55 -10.57 5.92
C TYR A 40 1.15 -9.62 4.88
N ILE A 41 0.43 -8.53 4.58
CA ILE A 41 0.98 -7.36 3.90
C ILE A 41 0.95 -6.13 4.77
N ASN A 42 1.90 -5.23 4.54
CA ASN A 42 1.85 -3.87 5.06
C ASN A 42 1.05 -3.02 4.06
N LEU A 43 -0.15 -2.56 4.45
CA LEU A 43 -1.05 -1.78 3.61
C LEU A 43 -1.00 -0.30 4.02
N ALA A 44 -0.81 0.59 3.06
CA ALA A 44 -0.93 2.02 3.29
C ALA A 44 -2.37 2.38 3.67
N GLU A 45 -2.55 3.17 4.73
CA GLU A 45 -3.84 3.50 5.34
C GLU A 45 -4.78 4.23 4.38
N LYS A 46 -4.23 5.08 3.53
CA LYS A 46 -4.99 5.85 2.55
C LYS A 46 -4.92 5.15 1.22
N ASN A 47 -6.03 5.16 0.51
CA ASN A 47 -6.06 4.71 -0.87
C ASN A 47 -5.09 5.52 -1.74
N LEU A 48 -4.54 4.85 -2.74
CA LEU A 48 -3.82 5.49 -3.83
C LEU A 48 -4.76 6.50 -4.48
N ILE A 49 -4.44 7.79 -4.37
CA ILE A 49 -5.24 8.82 -5.04
C ILE A 49 -4.78 8.84 -6.49
N GLU A 50 -5.66 8.37 -7.35
CA GLU A 50 -5.56 8.20 -8.80
C GLU A 50 -5.14 9.46 -9.62
N LYS A 51 -4.89 10.59 -8.97
CA LYS A 51 -4.69 11.91 -9.58
C LYS A 51 -3.46 12.03 -10.51
N GLU A 52 -2.59 11.04 -10.55
CA GLU A 52 -1.35 11.03 -11.35
C GLU A 52 -1.36 10.02 -12.51
N PHE A 53 -2.45 9.26 -12.69
CA PHE A 53 -2.51 8.21 -13.70
C PHE A 53 -3.56 8.53 -14.77
N ASP A 54 -3.14 8.51 -16.04
CA ASP A 54 -4.07 8.52 -17.16
C ASP A 54 -4.71 7.13 -17.27
N TYR A 55 -5.96 6.99 -16.81
CA TYR A 55 -6.75 5.76 -16.93
C TYR A 55 -7.21 5.47 -18.36
N SER A 56 -6.78 6.26 -19.35
CA SER A 56 -7.10 6.00 -20.74
C SER A 56 -6.52 4.65 -21.18
N ILE A 57 -7.42 3.68 -21.38
CA ILE A 57 -7.07 2.43 -22.03
C ILE A 57 -7.02 2.69 -23.54
N GLN A 58 -5.88 2.34 -24.13
CA GLN A 58 -5.62 2.53 -25.55
C GLN A 58 -6.50 1.60 -26.38
N ASN A 59 -6.83 1.98 -27.62
CA ASN A 59 -7.78 1.22 -28.45
C ASN A 59 -7.35 -0.23 -28.71
N TYR A 60 -6.05 -0.53 -28.80
CA TYR A 60 -5.59 -1.92 -28.93
C TYR A 60 -5.81 -2.72 -27.64
N GLN A 61 -5.61 -2.11 -26.46
CA GLN A 61 -5.89 -2.76 -25.17
C GLN A 61 -7.38 -3.07 -25.02
N LYS A 62 -8.27 -2.16 -25.49
CA LYS A 62 -9.71 -2.44 -25.57
C LYS A 62 -9.98 -3.70 -26.40
N ARG A 63 -9.36 -3.80 -27.59
CA ARG A 63 -9.51 -4.99 -28.46
C ARG A 63 -9.04 -6.26 -27.75
N GLU A 64 -7.90 -6.22 -27.07
CA GLU A 64 -7.39 -7.37 -26.32
C GLU A 64 -8.36 -7.82 -25.21
N ILE A 65 -8.95 -6.87 -24.49
CA ILE A 65 -9.97 -7.16 -23.47
C ILE A 65 -11.18 -7.84 -24.12
N PHE A 66 -11.72 -7.30 -25.21
CA PHE A 66 -12.88 -7.90 -25.89
C PHE A 66 -12.60 -9.25 -26.56
N ILE A 67 -11.35 -9.52 -26.94
CA ILE A 67 -10.94 -10.84 -27.43
C ILE A 67 -10.96 -11.87 -26.28
N LYS A 68 -10.51 -11.47 -25.08
CA LYS A 68 -10.51 -12.34 -23.90
C LYS A 68 -11.90 -12.51 -23.29
N ASP A 69 -12.70 -11.46 -23.30
CA ASP A 69 -14.05 -11.44 -22.76
C ASP A 69 -14.97 -10.52 -23.58
N SER A 70 -15.73 -11.15 -24.48
CA SER A 70 -16.66 -10.45 -25.37
C SER A 70 -17.82 -9.74 -24.65
N LEU A 71 -18.09 -10.11 -23.39
CA LEU A 71 -19.14 -9.53 -22.55
C LEU A 71 -18.60 -8.45 -21.62
N PHE A 72 -17.35 -8.03 -21.80
CA PHE A 72 -16.72 -7.05 -20.95
C PHE A 72 -17.47 -5.69 -20.97
N PRO A 73 -17.79 -5.12 -19.79
CA PRO A 73 -18.50 -3.84 -19.67
C PRO A 73 -17.63 -2.65 -20.08
N ILE A 74 -17.89 -2.08 -21.26
CA ILE A 74 -17.08 -0.98 -21.82
C ILE A 74 -17.10 0.28 -20.94
N GLU A 75 -18.13 0.46 -20.13
CA GLU A 75 -18.26 1.58 -19.20
C GLU A 75 -17.11 1.63 -18.18
N LEU A 76 -16.56 0.48 -17.78
CA LEU A 76 -15.39 0.43 -16.89
C LEU A 76 -14.15 1.09 -17.50
N ILE A 77 -14.10 1.21 -18.82
CA ILE A 77 -12.99 1.82 -19.55
C ILE A 77 -13.26 3.30 -19.81
N THR A 78 -14.52 3.69 -19.97
CA THR A 78 -14.90 5.06 -20.35
C THR A 78 -15.22 5.97 -19.16
N ILE A 79 -15.45 5.41 -17.97
CA ILE A 79 -15.61 6.19 -16.73
C ILE A 79 -14.26 6.86 -16.40
N SER A 80 -14.15 8.14 -16.77
CA SER A 80 -12.96 8.98 -16.58
C SER A 80 -12.99 9.81 -15.30
N LYS A 81 -14.00 9.62 -14.45
CA LYS A 81 -14.20 10.42 -13.24
C LYS A 81 -14.39 9.52 -12.04
N GLU A 82 -13.28 9.08 -11.47
CA GLU A 82 -13.34 8.75 -10.05
C GLU A 82 -13.52 10.03 -9.25
N GLU A 83 -14.48 9.98 -8.33
CA GLU A 83 -14.56 10.93 -7.24
C GLU A 83 -13.23 10.85 -6.47
N LYS A 84 -12.65 12.01 -6.13
CA LYS A 84 -11.44 12.14 -5.29
C LYS A 84 -11.74 11.75 -3.83
N ARG A 85 -12.48 10.66 -3.64
CA ARG A 85 -12.86 10.15 -2.34
C ARG A 85 -11.64 9.52 -1.71
N ARG A 86 -11.41 9.90 -0.46
CA ARG A 86 -10.37 9.28 0.37
C ARG A 86 -11.04 8.17 1.17
N ILE A 87 -10.52 6.96 1.06
CA ILE A 87 -10.87 5.84 1.90
C ILE A 87 -9.78 5.67 2.95
N ASN A 88 -10.18 5.44 4.19
CA ASN A 88 -9.29 5.03 5.25
C ASN A 88 -9.48 3.52 5.45
N TRP A 89 -8.48 2.73 5.05
CA TRP A 89 -8.55 1.28 5.16
C TRP A 89 -8.62 0.77 6.61
N LYS A 90 -8.23 1.58 7.61
CA LYS A 90 -8.36 1.22 9.03
C LYS A 90 -9.82 1.04 9.48
N THR A 91 -10.79 1.59 8.74
CA THR A 91 -12.22 1.41 9.07
C THR A 91 -12.79 0.08 8.57
N PHE A 92 -11.99 -0.72 7.85
CA PHE A 92 -12.39 -1.99 7.26
C PHE A 92 -11.71 -3.15 7.99
N LYS A 93 -12.39 -4.28 8.08
CA LYS A 93 -11.85 -5.53 8.63
C LYS A 93 -11.14 -6.31 7.53
N LEU A 94 -9.90 -5.93 7.26
CA LEU A 94 -9.05 -6.57 6.25
C LEU A 94 -8.22 -7.71 6.84
N ASN A 95 -8.27 -8.88 6.21
CA ASN A 95 -7.55 -10.08 6.59
C ASN A 95 -6.07 -9.98 6.15
N ASN A 96 -5.17 -10.60 6.92
CA ASN A 96 -3.74 -10.69 6.58
C ASN A 96 -3.10 -9.34 6.24
N CYS A 97 -3.57 -8.25 6.87
CA CYS A 97 -3.09 -6.90 6.63
C CYS A 97 -2.66 -6.23 7.93
N LYS A 98 -1.53 -5.52 7.87
CA LYS A 98 -1.13 -4.53 8.86
C LYS A 98 -1.22 -3.16 8.21
N ILE A 99 -2.06 -2.28 8.77
CA ILE A 99 -2.38 -1.00 8.15
C ILE A 99 -1.55 0.11 8.81
N TYR A 100 -0.81 0.87 8.01
CA TYR A 100 0.09 1.92 8.50
C TYR A 100 -0.13 3.23 7.77
N SER A 101 0.33 4.35 8.36
CA SER A 101 0.41 5.57 7.58
C SER A 101 1.36 5.39 6.40
N GLU A 102 1.22 6.20 5.34
CA GLU A 102 2.10 6.12 4.17
C GLU A 102 3.58 6.30 4.55
N ASN A 103 3.88 7.24 5.46
CA ASN A 103 5.23 7.46 5.97
C ASN A 103 5.77 6.25 6.74
N ASP A 104 4.91 5.57 7.50
CA ASP A 104 5.29 4.37 8.24
C ASP A 104 5.53 3.18 7.29
N CYS A 105 4.69 2.99 6.26
CA CYS A 105 4.92 2.01 5.19
C CYS A 105 6.29 2.23 4.52
N ILE A 106 6.57 3.48 4.16
CA ILE A 106 7.86 3.87 3.59
C ILE A 106 8.98 3.55 4.57
N SER A 107 8.81 3.81 5.86
CA SER A 107 9.85 3.58 6.87
C SER A 107 10.09 2.10 7.19
N ILE A 108 9.04 1.28 7.25
CA ILE A 108 9.12 -0.18 7.41
C ILE A 108 10.00 -0.76 6.31
N VAL A 109 9.72 -0.33 5.08
CA VAL A 109 10.35 -0.81 3.86
C VAL A 109 11.73 -0.17 3.62
N ARG A 110 11.90 1.10 3.98
CA ARG A 110 13.18 1.83 4.03
C ARG A 110 13.88 1.69 5.38
N ASN A 111 13.79 0.55 6.04
CA ASN A 111 14.70 0.23 7.15
C ASN A 111 16.18 0.06 6.69
N SER A 112 16.69 1.00 5.86
CA SER A 112 17.98 1.66 6.04
C SER A 112 17.87 2.57 7.25
N ARG A 113 18.15 2.04 8.44
CA ARG A 113 18.09 2.83 9.65
C ARG A 113 19.09 3.98 9.55
N TYR A 114 18.64 5.21 9.83
CA TYR A 114 19.53 6.37 9.82
C TYR A 114 20.53 6.28 10.97
N LEU A 115 21.80 6.53 10.67
CA LEU A 115 22.88 6.64 11.66
C LEU A 115 22.82 8.01 12.31
N ILE A 116 22.22 8.11 13.50
CA ILE A 116 22.25 9.34 14.28
C ILE A 116 23.58 9.37 15.04
N LYS A 117 24.49 10.22 14.55
CA LYS A 117 25.79 10.48 15.18
C LYS A 117 25.62 11.51 16.29
N VAL A 118 25.54 11.05 17.53
CA VAL A 118 25.50 11.95 18.68
C VAL A 118 26.92 12.39 19.02
N LYS A 119 27.22 13.69 18.85
CA LYS A 119 28.42 14.33 19.40
C LYS A 119 28.12 14.72 20.85
N ASN A 120 28.57 13.88 21.78
CA ASN A 120 28.80 14.10 23.21
C ASN A 120 28.30 15.45 23.80
N LYS A 121 27.28 15.43 24.69
CA LYS A 121 27.35 16.06 26.03
C LYS A 121 26.16 15.75 26.97
N THR A 122 26.54 15.38 28.20
CA THR A 122 25.94 15.59 29.53
C THR A 122 24.60 14.99 29.96
N GLU A 123 23.69 14.57 29.09
CA GLU A 123 22.43 13.93 29.54
C GLU A 123 22.31 12.51 28.98
N TYR A 124 22.72 11.54 29.79
CA TYR A 124 22.68 10.13 29.44
C TYR A 124 21.23 9.63 29.21
N ASP A 125 20.27 10.23 29.93
CA ASP A 125 18.89 9.74 29.99
C ASP A 125 17.99 10.30 28.89
N SER A 126 18.28 11.47 28.33
CA SER A 126 17.40 12.08 27.31
C SER A 126 17.52 11.42 25.93
N ILE A 127 18.66 10.81 25.60
CA ILE A 127 18.91 10.17 24.29
C ILE A 127 18.53 8.68 24.28
N ILE A 128 18.62 7.99 25.41
CA ILE A 128 18.08 6.62 25.54
C ILE A 128 16.54 6.65 25.46
N ASN A 129 15.92 7.76 25.86
CA ASN A 129 14.49 8.01 25.72
C ASN A 129 14.06 8.56 24.35
N LEU A 130 15.01 8.90 23.46
CA LEU A 130 14.71 9.20 22.07
C LEU A 130 14.40 7.89 21.34
N ASN A 131 13.18 7.39 21.55
CA ASN A 131 12.60 6.29 20.81
C ASN A 131 12.28 6.78 19.38
N ILE A 132 13.31 7.13 18.61
CA ILE A 132 13.18 7.62 17.24
C ILE A 132 12.89 6.38 16.38
N PRO A 133 11.69 6.30 15.79
CA PRO A 133 11.33 5.16 14.96
C PRO A 133 12.35 5.03 13.82
N ASN A 134 12.84 3.81 13.59
CA ASN A 134 13.70 3.47 12.44
C ASN A 134 15.08 4.17 12.42
N ALA A 135 15.64 4.57 13.56
CA ALA A 135 17.01 5.09 13.67
C ALA A 135 17.93 4.17 14.50
N ILE A 136 19.23 4.15 14.15
CA ILE A 136 20.29 3.58 15.01
C ILE A 136 21.04 4.76 15.60
N VAL A 137 20.97 4.88 16.92
CA VAL A 137 21.81 5.84 17.65
C VAL A 137 23.14 5.17 17.93
N VAL A 138 24.21 5.64 17.26
CA VAL A 138 25.58 5.19 17.54
C VAL A 138 26.29 6.29 18.32
N ILE A 139 26.64 5.98 19.57
CA ILE A 139 27.38 6.90 20.43
C ILE A 139 28.83 6.92 19.99
N ILE A 140 29.29 8.07 19.48
CA ILE A 140 30.66 8.24 19.00
C ILE A 140 31.41 9.24 19.88
N ASN A 141 32.51 8.80 20.49
CA ASN A 141 33.41 9.73 21.17
C ASN A 141 34.17 10.57 20.11
N PRO A 142 34.11 11.92 20.18
CA PRO A 142 34.80 12.78 19.22
C PRO A 142 36.33 12.59 19.23
N LYS A 143 36.91 12.17 20.36
CA LYS A 143 38.36 11.90 20.52
C LYS A 143 38.82 10.58 19.88
N TRP A 144 37.90 9.71 19.43
CA TRP A 144 38.30 8.48 18.74
C TRP A 144 38.89 8.75 17.35
N GLY A 145 39.91 7.97 16.98
CA GLY A 145 40.44 7.94 15.62
C GLY A 145 39.38 7.46 14.60
N LYS A 146 39.54 7.85 13.33
CA LYS A 146 38.59 7.55 12.24
C LYS A 146 38.22 6.06 12.15
N HIS A 147 39.22 5.19 12.25
CA HIS A 147 39.03 3.74 12.20
C HIS A 147 38.12 3.21 13.31
N LYS A 148 38.34 3.65 14.56
CA LYS A 148 37.53 3.23 15.71
C LYS A 148 36.07 3.70 15.59
N LYS A 149 35.85 4.90 15.04
CA LYS A 149 34.50 5.40 14.74
C LYS A 149 33.79 4.53 13.69
N ILE A 150 34.50 4.15 12.63
CA ILE A 150 33.95 3.26 11.57
C ILE A 150 33.63 1.87 12.14
N LEU A 151 34.49 1.34 13.00
CA LEU A 151 34.28 0.02 13.61
C LEU A 151 33.02 -0.02 14.49
N GLU A 152 32.77 1.00 15.30
CA GLU A 152 31.58 1.06 16.15
C GLU A 152 30.29 1.26 15.35
N ILE A 153 30.35 2.05 14.28
CA ILE A 153 29.26 2.14 13.30
C ILE A 153 28.98 0.76 12.70
N ARG A 154 30.03 0.08 12.23
CA ARG A 154 29.92 -1.23 11.58
C ARG A 154 29.34 -2.29 12.52
N LYS A 155 29.82 -2.37 13.76
CA LYS A 155 29.28 -3.29 14.78
C LYS A 155 27.78 -3.04 15.05
N ALA A 156 27.38 -1.77 15.10
CA ALA A 156 25.98 -1.42 15.29
C ALA A 156 25.13 -1.85 14.09
N THR A 157 25.63 -1.68 12.87
CA THR A 157 24.98 -2.13 11.63
C THR A 157 24.90 -3.66 11.53
N GLU A 158 25.99 -4.39 11.81
CA GLU A 158 26.06 -5.86 11.73
C GLU A 158 25.12 -6.55 12.73
N LYS A 159 24.93 -6.00 13.94
CA LYS A 159 23.94 -6.50 14.90
C LYS A 159 22.50 -6.47 14.37
N ILE A 160 22.24 -5.71 13.31
CA ILE A 160 20.91 -5.45 12.76
C ILE A 160 20.72 -6.20 11.46
N GLU A 161 21.78 -6.32 10.65
CA GLU A 161 21.79 -7.23 9.50
C GLU A 161 21.52 -8.68 9.92
N ASN A 162 21.84 -9.04 11.18
CA ASN A 162 21.54 -10.34 11.78
C ASN A 162 20.13 -10.47 12.41
N VAL A 163 19.29 -9.43 12.37
CA VAL A 163 17.87 -9.58 12.75
C VAL A 163 17.13 -10.12 11.54
N GLU A 164 16.68 -11.38 11.61
CA GLU A 164 15.82 -11.99 10.59
C GLU A 164 14.67 -11.03 10.25
N LYS A 165 14.73 -10.43 9.05
CA LYS A 165 13.62 -9.63 8.54
C LYS A 165 12.60 -10.59 7.98
N ASN A 166 11.38 -10.53 8.52
CA ASN A 166 10.22 -11.13 7.86
C ASN A 166 10.16 -10.58 6.43
N ILE A 167 9.95 -11.46 5.44
CA ILE A 167 9.97 -11.09 4.03
C ILE A 167 8.90 -10.03 3.72
N GLU A 168 7.79 -10.08 4.44
CA GLU A 168 6.66 -9.17 4.39
C GLU A 168 7.07 -7.72 4.70
N ASP A 169 7.98 -7.52 5.66
CA ASP A 169 8.44 -6.19 6.09
C ASP A 169 9.37 -5.51 5.07
N GLN A 170 9.71 -6.21 3.98
CA GLN A 170 10.44 -5.62 2.86
C GLN A 170 9.52 -4.94 1.84
N PHE A 171 8.19 -5.14 1.97
CA PHE A 171 7.21 -4.66 1.00
C PHE A 171 6.08 -3.91 1.68
N TYR A 172 5.50 -2.95 0.95
CA TYR A 172 4.22 -2.36 1.29
C TYR A 172 3.35 -2.28 0.04
N PHE A 173 2.04 -2.28 0.26
CA PHE A 173 1.05 -2.21 -0.79
C PHE A 173 0.19 -0.96 -0.60
N SER A 174 -0.32 -0.43 -1.71
CA SER A 174 -1.36 0.61 -1.72
C SER A 174 -2.35 0.30 -2.83
N PHE A 175 -3.64 0.50 -2.54
CA PHE A 175 -4.74 0.22 -3.45
C PHE A 175 -5.52 1.50 -3.73
N SER A 176 -5.96 1.72 -4.98
CA SER A 176 -7.01 2.68 -5.25
C SER A 176 -8.37 2.12 -4.85
N ILE A 177 -9.42 2.92 -5.03
CA ILE A 177 -10.79 2.45 -4.79
C ILE A 177 -11.20 1.61 -5.99
N PRO A 178 -11.74 0.40 -5.81
CA PRO A 178 -12.29 -0.37 -6.92
C PRO A 178 -13.44 0.38 -7.61
N VAL A 179 -13.39 0.50 -8.94
CA VAL A 179 -14.53 0.95 -9.75
C VAL A 179 -15.23 -0.28 -10.30
N PHE A 180 -16.49 -0.45 -9.94
CA PHE A 180 -17.31 -1.57 -10.39
C PHE A 180 -18.06 -1.24 -11.68
N SER A 181 -18.27 -2.25 -12.51
CA SER A 181 -19.26 -2.19 -13.60
C SER A 181 -20.67 -2.09 -13.01
N GLU A 182 -21.64 -1.70 -13.83
CA GLU A 182 -23.04 -1.55 -13.36
C GLU A 182 -23.59 -2.87 -12.79
N ASN A 183 -23.22 -4.00 -13.39
CA ASN A 183 -23.60 -5.33 -12.95
C ASN A 183 -22.75 -5.89 -11.79
N LYS A 184 -21.77 -5.12 -11.28
CA LYS A 184 -20.80 -5.49 -10.24
C LYS A 184 -19.97 -6.76 -10.51
N LYS A 185 -20.05 -7.36 -11.71
CA LYS A 185 -19.28 -8.56 -12.08
C LYS A 185 -17.83 -8.25 -12.38
N TYR A 186 -17.54 -7.02 -12.78
CA TYR A 186 -16.20 -6.58 -13.10
C TYR A 186 -15.85 -5.38 -12.24
N PHE A 187 -14.56 -5.22 -11.98
CA PHE A 187 -14.05 -3.99 -11.43
C PHE A 187 -12.63 -3.74 -11.90
N ARG A 188 -12.22 -2.48 -11.85
CA ARG A 188 -10.82 -2.08 -12.01
C ARG A 188 -10.27 -1.53 -10.70
N ILE A 189 -8.99 -1.73 -10.47
CA ILE A 189 -8.26 -1.22 -9.31
C ILE A 189 -6.82 -0.94 -9.68
N ALA A 190 -6.24 0.13 -9.14
CA ALA A 190 -4.81 0.38 -9.19
C ALA A 190 -4.13 -0.24 -7.97
N ILE A 191 -3.08 -1.00 -8.19
CA ILE A 191 -2.31 -1.68 -7.16
C ILE A 191 -0.86 -1.20 -7.27
N TYR A 192 -0.31 -0.74 -6.15
CA TYR A 192 1.08 -0.38 -6.03
C TYR A 192 1.78 -1.28 -5.02
N LYS A 193 2.97 -1.74 -5.36
CA LYS A 193 3.87 -2.52 -4.51
C LYS A 193 5.20 -1.77 -4.38
N GLY A 194 5.47 -1.27 -3.18
CA GLY A 194 6.70 -0.59 -2.84
C GLY A 194 7.73 -1.54 -2.21
N LYS A 195 9.00 -1.35 -2.58
CA LYS A 195 10.18 -2.01 -1.99
C LYS A 195 11.38 -1.04 -1.93
N GLN A 196 11.80 -0.70 -0.72
CA GLN A 196 12.83 0.28 -0.38
C GLN A 196 12.68 1.59 -1.18
N ASN A 197 13.60 1.81 -2.12
CA ASN A 197 13.68 2.97 -2.99
C ASN A 197 13.09 2.69 -4.38
N LYS A 198 12.41 1.56 -4.54
CA LYS A 198 11.77 1.15 -5.78
C LYS A 198 10.31 0.83 -5.51
N GLY A 199 9.53 0.86 -6.56
CA GLY A 199 8.17 0.35 -6.52
C GLY A 199 7.65 0.21 -7.91
N GLU A 200 6.61 -0.59 -8.03
CA GLU A 200 5.90 -0.82 -9.27
C GLU A 200 4.42 -0.80 -8.98
N GLY A 201 3.66 -0.34 -9.95
CA GLY A 201 2.22 -0.43 -9.87
C GLY A 201 1.61 -0.62 -11.24
N SER A 202 0.38 -1.06 -11.23
CA SER A 202 -0.42 -1.22 -12.43
C SER A 202 -1.90 -1.11 -12.11
N SER A 203 -2.67 -0.81 -13.15
CA SER A 203 -4.12 -0.93 -13.11
C SER A 203 -4.51 -2.33 -13.57
N LYS A 204 -5.36 -2.99 -12.81
CA LYS A 204 -5.85 -4.35 -13.10
C LYS A 204 -7.36 -4.33 -13.24
N ILE A 205 -7.86 -5.15 -14.15
CA ILE A 205 -9.27 -5.45 -14.34
C ILE A 205 -9.48 -6.87 -13.86
N PHE A 206 -10.44 -7.02 -12.96
CA PHE A 206 -10.84 -8.31 -12.41
C PHE A 206 -12.30 -8.59 -12.73
N LYS A 207 -12.60 -9.87 -12.88
CA LYS A 207 -13.94 -10.44 -12.91
C LYS A 207 -14.18 -11.19 -11.61
N ILE A 208 -15.36 -11.01 -11.02
CA ILE A 208 -15.82 -11.75 -9.83
C ILE A 208 -16.96 -12.67 -10.25
N GLU A 209 -16.76 -13.98 -10.12
CA GLU A 209 -17.79 -14.99 -10.32
C GLU A 209 -17.73 -16.02 -9.21
N ASN A 210 -18.85 -16.26 -8.52
CA ASN A 210 -18.93 -17.23 -7.41
C ASN A 210 -17.81 -17.05 -6.37
N GLU A 211 -17.56 -15.80 -5.96
CA GLU A 211 -16.49 -15.42 -5.02
C GLU A 211 -15.05 -15.71 -5.50
N THR A 212 -14.88 -16.13 -6.76
CA THR A 212 -13.58 -16.31 -7.40
C THR A 212 -13.21 -15.04 -8.15
N LEU A 213 -11.99 -14.57 -7.93
CA LEU A 213 -11.40 -13.46 -8.65
C LEU A 213 -10.65 -14.00 -9.88
N THR A 214 -10.82 -13.37 -11.04
CA THR A 214 -10.02 -13.69 -12.23
C THR A 214 -9.48 -12.42 -12.84
N GLU A 215 -8.16 -12.32 -13.00
CA GLU A 215 -7.53 -11.21 -13.71
C GLU A 215 -7.86 -11.29 -15.20
N VAL A 216 -8.57 -10.28 -15.70
CA VAL A 216 -8.92 -10.16 -17.12
C VAL A 216 -7.78 -9.47 -17.88
N PHE A 217 -7.28 -8.38 -17.29
CA PHE A 217 -6.31 -7.51 -17.96
C PHE A 217 -5.49 -6.68 -16.98
N GLU A 218 -4.26 -6.37 -17.38
CA GLU A 218 -3.38 -5.45 -16.67
C GLU A 218 -2.89 -4.38 -17.65
N TYR A 219 -2.94 -3.12 -17.23
CA TYR A 219 -2.57 -1.96 -18.04
C TYR A 219 -1.95 -0.87 -17.16
N ASN A 220 -1.44 0.17 -17.81
CA ASN A 220 -0.78 1.30 -17.13
C ASN A 220 0.27 0.81 -16.13
N ARG A 221 1.26 0.04 -16.57
CA ARG A 221 2.37 -0.34 -15.68
C ARG A 221 3.29 0.86 -15.48
N TRP A 222 3.58 1.20 -14.23
CA TRP A 222 4.59 2.22 -13.89
C TRP A 222 5.60 1.68 -12.89
N LYS A 223 6.78 2.31 -12.90
CA LYS A 223 7.84 2.05 -11.94
C LYS A 223 8.26 3.37 -11.31
N THR A 224 8.44 3.35 -10.00
CA THR A 224 8.98 4.47 -9.23
C THR A 224 10.37 4.07 -8.76
N GLU A 225 11.37 4.91 -9.03
CA GLU A 225 12.69 4.81 -8.40
C GLU A 225 12.97 6.11 -7.66
N VAL A 226 13.36 6.03 -6.39
CA VAL A 226 13.73 7.17 -5.55
C VAL A 226 15.24 7.16 -5.39
N TYR A 227 15.91 8.13 -6.01
CA TYR A 227 17.35 8.32 -5.83
C TYR A 227 17.60 9.08 -4.53
N THR A 228 18.28 8.43 -3.57
CA THR A 228 18.87 9.13 -2.43
C THR A 228 20.17 9.81 -2.86
N VAL A 229 20.18 11.14 -2.84
CA VAL A 229 21.41 11.93 -2.99
C VAL A 229 22.22 11.73 -1.72
N ASN A 230 23.41 11.13 -1.86
CA ASN A 230 24.37 10.94 -0.77
C ASN A 230 25.18 12.21 -0.52
#